data_AF-A0AAN0XV79-F1
#
_entry.id   AF-A0AAN0XV79-F1
#
_cell.length_a   1.000
_cell.length_b   1.000
_cell.length_c   1.000
_cell.angle_alpha   90.00
_cell.angle_beta   90.00
_cell.angle_gamma   90.00
#
_symmetry.space_group_name_H-M   'P 1'
#
loop_
_entity.id
_entity.type
_entity.pdbx_description
1 polymer ?
#
loop_
_entity_poly.entity_id
_entity_poly.type
_entity_poly.pdbx_seq_one_letter_code
_entity_poly.pdbx_strand_id
1 'polypeptide(L)' 'MEEFNAEKELQSLREKRKIQRKAKPYLASKLDRVGFEILSLYCNGANPTEIHAWLLSNTNIKVARTTVYRWIQKHGQE' A
#
# COMPACT_ATOMS: atom_id res chain seq x y z
N MET A 1 5.15 26.10 -35.73
CA MET A 1 5.24 25.51 -34.37
C MET A 1 3.82 25.29 -33.93
N GLU A 2 3.38 24.04 -33.83
CA GLU A 2 2.04 23.75 -33.29
C GLU A 2 1.98 24.24 -31.84
N GLU A 3 0.97 25.05 -31.55
CA GLU A 3 0.73 25.63 -30.24
C GLU A 3 0.29 24.52 -29.28
N PHE A 4 1.08 24.30 -28.23
CA PHE A 4 0.81 23.26 -27.24
C PHE A 4 -0.48 23.57 -26.49
N ASN A 5 -1.53 22.77 -26.72
CA ASN A 5 -2.81 22.92 -26.03
C ASN A 5 -2.80 22.12 -24.72
N ALA A 6 -2.54 22.81 -23.60
CA ALA A 6 -2.44 22.22 -22.27
C ALA A 6 -3.74 21.54 -21.80
N GLU A 7 -4.91 22.00 -22.23
CA GLU A 7 -6.20 21.44 -21.80
C GLU A 7 -6.44 20.07 -22.42
N LYS A 8 -6.15 19.94 -23.71
CA LYS A 8 -6.26 18.67 -24.45
C LYS A 8 -5.31 17.60 -23.90
N GLU A 9 -4.09 17.99 -23.56
CA GLU A 9 -3.11 17.10 -22.94
C GLU A 9 -3.54 16.69 -21.52
N LEU A 10 -4.07 17.61 -20.72
CA LEU A 10 -4.55 17.31 -19.37
C LEU A 10 -5.75 16.35 -19.39
N GLN A 11 -6.68 16.52 -20.33
CA GLN A 11 -7.80 15.61 -20.51
C GLN A 11 -7.33 14.20 -20.89
N SER A 12 -6.42 14.11 -21.85
CA SER A 12 -5.80 12.85 -22.27
C SER A 12 -5.09 12.13 -21.11
N LEU A 13 -4.39 12.87 -20.24
CA LEU A 13 -3.75 12.33 -19.04
C LEU A 13 -4.77 11.82 -18.01
N ARG A 14 -5.87 12.54 -17.80
CA ARG A 14 -6.94 12.14 -16.87
C ARG A 14 -7.64 10.86 -17.31
N GLU A 15 -7.93 10.73 -18.60
CA GLU A 15 -8.54 9.53 -19.19
C GLU A 15 -7.61 8.32 -19.07
N LYS A 16 -6.33 8.47 -19.46
CA LYS A 16 -5.30 7.44 -19.26
C LYS A 16 -5.20 7.01 -17.80
N ARG A 17 -5.21 7.96 -16.86
CA ARG A 17 -5.17 7.67 -15.42
C ARG A 17 -6.42 6.91 -14.92
N LYS A 18 -7.61 7.23 -15.46
CA LYS A 18 -8.86 6.54 -15.14
C LYS A 18 -8.85 5.08 -15.61
N ILE A 19 -8.35 4.83 -16.82
CA ILE A 19 -8.20 3.48 -17.38
C ILE A 19 -7.20 2.67 -16.56
N GLN A 20 -6.02 3.24 -16.25
CA GLN A 20 -5.00 2.57 -15.42
C GLN A 20 -5.49 2.21 -14.01
N ARG A 21 -6.32 3.05 -13.39
CA ARG A 21 -6.92 2.75 -12.08
C ARG A 21 -7.92 1.60 -12.13
N LYS A 22 -8.71 1.49 -13.21
CA LYS A 22 -9.66 0.37 -13.39
C LYS A 22 -8.96 -0.94 -13.73
N ALA A 23 -7.85 -0.88 -14.48
CA ALA A 23 -7.15 -2.05 -14.98
C ALA A 23 -6.17 -2.68 -13.99
N LYS A 24 -5.83 -2.00 -12.88
CA LYS A 24 -5.02 -2.63 -11.82
C LYS A 24 -5.95 -3.43 -10.90
N PRO A 25 -6.01 -4.78 -11.02
CA PRO A 25 -6.43 -5.57 -9.87
C PRO A 25 -5.53 -5.13 -8.71
N TYR A 26 -6.12 -4.87 -7.55
CA TYR A 26 -5.36 -4.54 -6.36
C TYR A 26 -4.39 -5.69 -6.12
N LEU A 27 -3.12 -5.49 -6.49
CA LEU A 27 -2.06 -6.45 -6.20
C LEU A 27 -2.09 -6.66 -4.69
N ALA A 28 -2.26 -7.91 -4.27
CA ALA A 28 -2.22 -8.27 -2.86
C ALA A 28 -0.99 -7.62 -2.22
N SER A 29 -1.21 -6.95 -1.08
CA SER A 29 -0.13 -6.30 -0.35
C SER A 29 0.94 -7.33 -0.04
N LYS A 30 2.22 -6.94 -0.09
CA LYS A 30 3.30 -7.83 0.36
C LYS A 30 3.10 -8.25 1.82
N LEU A 31 2.42 -7.41 2.61
CA LEU A 31 2.04 -7.69 4.00
C LEU A 31 0.96 -8.77 4.10
N ASP A 32 0.12 -8.97 3.08
CA ASP A 32 -0.92 -10.00 3.11
C ASP A 32 -0.32 -11.42 3.20
N ARG A 33 0.94 -11.59 2.74
CA ARG A 33 1.68 -12.86 2.85
C ARG A 33 2.04 -13.25 4.29
N VAL A 34 2.17 -12.26 5.17
CA VAL A 34 2.55 -12.41 6.58
C VAL A 34 1.50 -11.76 7.49
N GLY A 35 0.25 -11.69 6.99
CA GLY A 35 -0.83 -10.97 7.65
C GLY A 35 -1.22 -11.62 8.97
N PHE A 36 -1.17 -12.95 9.02
CA PHE A 36 -1.44 -13.72 10.24
C PHE A 36 -0.46 -13.37 11.36
N GLU A 37 0.84 -13.30 11.04
CA GLU A 37 1.89 -12.98 11.99
C GLU A 37 1.79 -11.53 12.46
N ILE A 38 1.50 -10.59 11.55
CA ILE A 38 1.28 -9.18 11.89
C ILE A 38 0.11 -9.04 12.87
N LEU A 39 -1.03 -9.68 12.58
CA LEU A 39 -2.21 -9.64 13.44
C LEU A 39 -1.94 -10.33 14.78
N SER A 40 -1.23 -11.45 14.78
CA SER A 40 -0.86 -12.16 16.01
C SER A 40 0.01 -11.27 16.90
N LEU A 41 1.03 -10.60 16.35
CA LEU A 41 1.86 -9.64 17.09
C LEU A 41 1.01 -8.49 17.64
N TYR A 42 0.13 -7.92 16.82
CA TYR A 42 -0.75 -6.83 17.20
C TYR A 42 -1.73 -7.22 18.33
N CYS A 43 -2.34 -8.40 18.26
CA CYS A 43 -3.22 -8.93 19.29
C CYS A 43 -2.47 -9.20 20.61
N ASN A 44 -1.18 -9.47 20.56
CA ASN A 44 -0.30 -9.57 21.74
C ASN A 44 0.17 -8.20 22.27
N GLY A 45 -0.34 -7.09 21.71
CA GLY A 45 -0.03 -5.73 22.15
C GLY A 45 1.17 -5.07 21.46
N ALA A 46 1.73 -5.69 20.41
CA ALA A 46 2.84 -5.09 19.68
C ALA A 46 2.41 -3.80 18.98
N ASN A 47 3.23 -2.77 19.07
CA ASN A 47 2.99 -1.51 18.40
C ASN A 47 3.46 -1.56 16.92
N PRO A 48 2.99 -0.64 16.05
CA PRO A 48 3.36 -0.63 14.63
C PRO A 48 4.87 -0.49 14.35
N THR A 49 5.65 0.05 15.29
CA THR A 49 7.12 0.16 15.19
C THR A 49 7.79 -1.18 15.45
N GLU A 50 7.32 -1.93 16.45
CA GLU A 50 7.80 -3.27 16.78
C GLU A 50 7.49 -4.26 15.65
N ILE A 51 6.28 -4.19 15.10
CA ILE A 51 5.89 -5.00 13.93
C ILE A 51 6.76 -4.64 12.72
N HIS A 52 7.07 -3.35 12.52
CA HIS A 52 7.97 -2.92 11.45
C HIS A 52 9.39 -3.45 11.64
N ALA A 53 9.94 -3.40 12.86
CA ALA A 53 11.23 -3.98 13.18
C ALA A 53 11.23 -5.50 12.96
N TRP A 54 10.18 -6.19 13.41
CA TRP A 54 10.01 -7.63 13.19
C TRP A 54 9.98 -7.98 11.70
N LEU A 55 9.25 -7.21 10.89
CA LEU A 55 9.22 -7.37 9.44
C LEU A 55 10.60 -7.21 8.79
N LEU A 56 11.42 -6.26 9.25
CA LEU A 56 12.76 -6.06 8.70
C LEU A 56 13.75 -7.16 9.11
N SER A 57 13.62 -7.68 10.33
CA SER A 57 14.55 -8.66 10.88
C SER A 57 14.19 -10.11 10.55
N ASN A 58 12.91 -10.45 10.50
CA ASN A 58 12.42 -11.83 10.33
C ASN A 58 11.91 -12.10 8.93
N THR A 59 11.67 -11.06 8.13
CA THR A 59 11.22 -11.19 6.75
C THR A 59 12.07 -10.33 5.83
N ASN A 60 12.02 -10.57 4.52
CA ASN A 60 12.67 -9.69 3.53
C ASN A 60 11.74 -8.55 3.06
N ILE A 61 10.74 -8.19 3.88
CA ILE A 61 9.72 -7.20 3.52
C ILE A 61 10.15 -5.82 4.01
N LYS A 62 10.65 -5.01 3.07
CA LYS A 62 11.02 -3.61 3.31
C LYS A 62 9.85 -2.70 2.94
N VAL A 63 9.06 -2.28 3.93
CA VAL A 63 7.96 -1.31 3.78
C VAL A 63 8.14 -0.15 4.74
N ALA A 64 7.45 0.97 4.51
CA ALA A 64 7.43 2.06 5.46
C ALA A 64 6.60 1.68 6.69
N ARG A 65 6.96 2.20 7.87
CA ARG A 65 6.15 2.04 9.10
C ARG A 65 4.69 2.49 8.90
N THR A 66 4.47 3.54 8.11
CA THR A 66 3.13 4.03 7.77
C THR A 66 2.32 3.03 6.93
N THR A 67 2.97 2.20 6.13
CA THR A 67 2.33 1.10 5.41
C THR A 67 1.84 0.03 6.37
N VAL A 68 2.65 -0.34 7.37
CA VAL A 68 2.27 -1.28 8.43
C VAL A 68 1.08 -0.74 9.21
N TYR A 69 1.15 0.53 9.65
CA TYR A 69 0.04 1.19 10.35
C TYR A 69 -1.27 1.16 9.55
N ARG A 70 -1.23 1.57 8.27
CA ARG A 70 -2.42 1.56 7.40
C ARG A 70 -2.96 0.15 7.15
N TRP A 71 -2.06 -0.82 7.04
CA TRP A 71 -2.45 -2.22 6.86
C TRP A 71 -3.16 -2.76 8.10
N ILE A 72 -2.62 -2.50 9.30
CA ILE A 72 -3.24 -2.86 10.58
C ILE A 72 -4.60 -2.15 10.73
N GLN A 73 -4.70 -0.86 10.45
CA GLN A 73 -5.98 -0.15 10.53
C GLN A 73 -7.07 -0.75 9.61
N LYS A 74 -6.66 -1.33 8.48
CA LYS A 74 -7.58 -1.94 7.52
C LYS A 74 -7.97 -3.37 7.90
N HIS A 75 -7.10 -4.11 8.58
CA HIS A 75 -7.23 -5.57 8.78
C HIS A 75 -7.33 -6.00 10.25
N GLY A 76 -7.00 -5.14 11.20
CA GLY A 76 -7.02 -5.40 12.64
C GLY A 76 -8.21 -4.80 13.37
N GLN A 77 -9.23 -4.33 12.63
CA GLN A 77 -10.53 -3.99 13.20
C GLN A 77 -11.47 -5.17 12.93
N GLU A 78 -11.62 -6.05 13.92
CA GLU A 78 -12.81 -6.90 14.09
C GLU A 78 -13.80 -6.22 15.03
#